data_AF-A0A392Q9F3-F1
#
_entry.id   AF-A0A392Q9F3-F1
#
_cell.length_a   1.000
_cell.length_b   1.000
_cell.length_c   1.000
_cell.angle_alpha   90.00
_cell.angle_beta   90.00
_cell.angle_gamma   90.00
#
_symmetry.space_group_name_H-M   'P 1'
#
loop_
_entity.id
_entity.type
_entity.pdbx_description
1 polymer ?
#
loop_
_entity_poly.entity_id
_entity_poly.type
_entity_poly.pdbx_seq_one_letter_code
_entity_poly.pdbx_strand_id
1 'polypeptide(L)'
;IDLGREFVIGSFPSRRPLYINYNNPLDLDLGKVVVCDTWHNGIDGSSLLLAIHGTGELAIFRCGDERWTLIRSISGFHCTDVCVFNGRPIALDIFGRIVAVRPDLSLDLVVEHGYGVYKRFLVESDGELLLLVSGYLSYDWRNNGLEADGEGIFEGAVKFDVFRLDEKEK
;
A
#
# COMPACT_ATOMS: atom_id res chain seq x y z
N ILE A 1 8.60 -1.87 -15.53
CA ILE A 1 8.20 -2.65 -16.74
C ILE A 1 6.85 -3.33 -16.48
N ASP A 2 5.90 -3.36 -17.42
CA ASP A 2 4.66 -4.14 -17.29
C ASP A 2 5.00 -5.63 -17.39
N LEU A 3 4.71 -6.38 -16.33
CA LEU A 3 5.06 -7.80 -16.23
C LEU A 3 3.89 -8.72 -16.57
N GLY A 4 2.65 -8.24 -16.50
CA GLY A 4 1.50 -9.11 -16.70
C GLY A 4 0.21 -8.62 -16.07
N ARG A 5 -0.83 -9.43 -16.29
CA ARG A 5 -2.20 -9.17 -15.86
C ARG A 5 -2.78 -10.43 -15.25
N GLU A 6 -3.33 -10.31 -14.05
CA GLU A 6 -4.02 -11.41 -13.36
C GLU A 6 -5.49 -11.07 -13.16
N PHE A 7 -6.35 -12.09 -13.22
CA PHE A 7 -7.79 -11.96 -13.02
C PHE A 7 -8.23 -12.89 -11.91
N VAL A 8 -8.86 -12.34 -10.89
CA VAL A 8 -9.46 -13.12 -9.81
C VAL A 8 -10.97 -13.00 -9.91
N ILE A 9 -11.63 -14.14 -10.10
CA ILE A 9 -13.09 -14.25 -10.15
C ILE A 9 -13.53 -14.80 -8.80
N GLY A 10 -14.31 -14.02 -8.06
CA GLY A 10 -14.83 -14.44 -6.76
C GLY A 10 -15.83 -13.44 -6.19
N SER A 11 -16.61 -13.91 -5.21
CA SER A 11 -17.44 -13.04 -4.39
C SER A 11 -16.53 -12.33 -3.39
N PHE A 12 -16.19 -11.07 -3.66
CA PHE A 12 -15.38 -10.28 -2.74
C PHE A 12 -16.28 -9.64 -1.68
N PRO A 13 -16.13 -9.99 -0.39
CA PRO A 13 -16.92 -9.38 0.67
C PRO A 13 -16.33 -8.00 0.98
N SER A 14 -16.53 -7.01 0.10
CA SER A 14 -16.17 -5.62 0.44
C SER A 14 -17.35 -4.69 0.27
N ARG A 15 -17.60 -3.91 1.34
CA ARG A 15 -18.64 -2.88 1.41
C ARG A 15 -18.47 -1.76 0.38
N ARG A 16 -17.30 -1.65 -0.27
CA ARG A 16 -17.00 -0.62 -1.28
C ARG A 16 -15.97 -1.15 -2.27
N PRO A 17 -16.08 -0.78 -3.54
CA PRO A 17 -15.15 -1.24 -4.58
C PRO A 17 -13.74 -0.71 -4.30
N LEU A 18 -12.70 -1.36 -4.84
CA LEU A 18 -11.25 -1.04 -4.69
C LEU A 18 -10.85 0.31 -5.34
N TYR A 19 -11.65 1.34 -5.12
CA TYR A 19 -11.42 2.72 -5.52
C TYR A 19 -10.96 3.51 -4.31
N ILE A 20 -10.10 4.48 -4.56
CA ILE A 20 -9.73 5.46 -3.54
C ILE A 20 -10.86 6.51 -3.50
N ASN A 21 -11.62 6.57 -2.41
CA ASN A 21 -12.59 7.63 -2.20
C ASN A 21 -11.89 8.90 -1.70
N TYR A 22 -11.47 9.75 -2.64
CA TYR A 22 -10.76 11.00 -2.32
C TYR A 22 -11.59 12.01 -1.52
N ASN A 23 -12.91 11.86 -1.48
CA ASN A 23 -13.80 12.73 -0.71
C ASN A 23 -13.91 12.31 0.77
N ASN A 24 -13.42 11.12 1.13
CA ASN A 24 -13.36 10.67 2.50
C ASN A 24 -12.04 9.94 2.78
N PRO A 25 -10.97 10.65 3.19
CA PRO A 25 -9.67 10.03 3.48
C PRO A 25 -9.70 8.99 4.61
N LEU A 26 -10.79 8.89 5.38
CA LEU A 26 -11.03 7.81 6.35
C LEU A 26 -11.49 6.48 5.72
N ASP A 27 -11.75 6.47 4.40
CA ASP A 27 -12.18 5.28 3.61
C ASP A 27 -10.99 4.54 2.98
N LEU A 28 -9.75 4.99 3.26
CA LEU A 28 -8.56 4.23 2.97
C LEU A 28 -8.48 3.05 3.96
N ASP A 29 -8.33 1.82 3.47
CA ASP A 29 -7.95 0.66 4.29
C ASP A 29 -6.51 0.86 4.81
N LEU A 30 -6.32 1.75 5.78
CA LEU A 30 -5.01 2.14 6.33
C LEU A 30 -4.46 1.10 7.32
N GLY A 31 -4.93 -0.15 7.25
CA GLY A 31 -4.71 -1.18 8.27
C GLY A 31 -3.50 -2.09 8.06
N LYS A 32 -2.53 -1.74 7.21
CA LYS A 32 -1.37 -2.62 6.96
C LYS A 32 -0.25 -2.33 7.96
N VAL A 33 0.23 -3.41 8.59
CA VAL A 33 1.41 -3.41 9.46
C VAL A 33 2.41 -4.40 8.87
N VAL A 34 3.68 -4.02 8.81
CA VAL A 34 4.77 -4.87 8.36
C VAL A 34 5.85 -4.98 9.42
N VAL A 35 6.47 -6.15 9.51
CA VAL A 35 7.60 -6.42 10.41
C VAL A 35 8.87 -6.43 9.59
N CYS A 36 9.91 -5.74 10.05
CA CYS A 36 11.22 -5.74 9.42
C CYS A 36 12.31 -6.07 10.43
N ASP A 37 12.96 -7.23 10.25
CA ASP A 37 13.95 -7.77 11.18
C ASP A 37 15.40 -7.34 10.89
N THR A 38 15.65 -6.72 9.74
CA THR A 38 17.01 -6.46 9.21
C THR A 38 17.32 -4.98 9.03
N TRP A 39 16.64 -4.10 9.76
CA TRP A 39 16.75 -2.65 9.57
C TRP A 39 18.15 -2.06 9.82
N HIS A 40 18.96 -2.79 10.59
CA HIS A 40 20.38 -2.50 10.79
C HIS A 40 21.21 -3.72 10.36
N ASN A 41 22.13 -3.53 9.41
CA ASN A 41 23.13 -4.52 9.00
C ASN A 41 24.20 -4.77 10.10
N GLY A 42 23.83 -4.86 11.37
CA GLY A 42 24.75 -5.00 12.49
C GLY A 42 24.17 -5.91 13.56
N ILE A 43 24.86 -7.04 13.77
CA ILE A 43 24.99 -7.99 14.90
C ILE A 43 23.86 -8.13 15.95
N ASP A 44 23.12 -7.07 16.28
CA ASP A 44 21.92 -7.10 17.11
C ASP A 44 20.70 -6.73 16.27
N GLY A 45 20.09 -7.73 15.63
CA GLY A 45 18.89 -7.57 14.80
C GLY A 45 17.73 -6.99 15.62
N SER A 46 17.47 -5.69 15.44
CA SER A 46 16.31 -5.04 16.04
C SER A 46 15.14 -5.11 15.06
N SER A 47 14.13 -5.90 15.39
CA SER A 47 12.86 -5.86 14.68
C SER A 47 12.18 -4.50 14.86
N LEU A 48 11.56 -4.01 13.79
CA LEU A 48 10.63 -2.89 13.83
C LEU A 48 9.28 -3.28 13.23
N LEU A 49 8.24 -2.65 13.74
CA LEU A 49 6.91 -2.61 13.14
C LEU A 49 6.76 -1.28 12.41
N LEU A 50 6.33 -1.31 11.16
CA LEU A 50 5.88 -0.15 10.42
C LEU A 50 4.39 -0.28 10.16
N ALA A 51 3.63 0.76 10.46
CA ALA A 51 2.20 0.83 10.25
C ALA A 51 1.81 2.14 9.57
N ILE A 52 0.63 2.15 8.97
CA ILE A 52 0.00 3.38 8.48
C ILE A 52 -0.94 3.88 9.56
N HIS A 53 -0.74 5.10 10.03
CA HIS A 53 -1.63 5.78 10.95
C HIS A 53 -2.92 6.20 10.23
N GLY A 54 -4.03 6.37 10.96
CA GLY A 54 -5.33 6.75 10.37
C GLY A 54 -5.35 8.10 9.62
N THR A 55 -4.29 8.91 9.75
CA THR A 55 -4.08 10.16 8.98
C THR A 55 -3.37 9.94 7.64
N GLY A 56 -2.89 8.71 7.37
CA GLY A 56 -1.99 8.39 6.25
C GLY A 56 -0.51 8.62 6.57
N GLU A 57 -0.16 9.03 7.79
CA GLU A 57 1.24 9.14 8.21
C GLU A 57 1.83 7.75 8.52
N LEU A 58 3.15 7.61 8.42
CA LEU A 58 3.84 6.39 8.81
C LEU A 58 4.10 6.40 10.32
N ALA A 59 3.88 5.27 10.97
CA ALA A 59 4.17 5.06 12.39
C ALA A 59 5.13 3.88 12.55
N ILE A 60 6.18 4.06 13.34
CA ILE A 60 7.17 3.02 13.65
C ILE A 60 7.13 2.65 15.13
N PHE A 61 7.34 1.38 15.43
CA PHE A 61 7.56 0.86 16.77
C PHE A 61 8.75 -0.11 16.75
N ARG A 62 9.80 0.18 17.50
CA ARG A 62 11.02 -0.63 17.57
C ARG A 62 11.04 -1.44 18.86
N CYS A 63 11.83 -2.50 18.87
CA CYS A 63 12.15 -3.19 20.12
C CYS A 63 12.73 -2.21 21.15
N GLY A 64 12.10 -2.12 22.33
CA GLY A 64 12.49 -1.19 23.40
C GLY A 64 11.77 0.17 23.36
N ASP A 65 11.00 0.47 22.33
CA ASP A 65 10.14 1.66 22.34
C ASP A 65 8.97 1.46 23.32
N GLU A 66 8.64 2.51 24.09
CA GLU A 66 7.44 2.52 24.94
C GLU A 66 6.17 2.94 24.17
N ARG A 67 6.35 3.57 23.00
CA ARG A 67 5.27 4.18 22.20
C ARG A 67 5.64 4.24 20.73
N TRP A 68 4.62 4.27 19.89
CA TRP A 68 4.77 4.51 18.46
C TRP A 68 5.37 5.91 18.21
N THR A 69 6.29 5.99 17.25
CA THR A 69 6.84 7.25 16.75
C THR A 69 6.27 7.53 15.37
N LEU A 70 5.62 8.68 15.20
CA LEU A 70 5.17 9.14 13.89
C LEU A 70 6.35 9.66 13.07
N ILE A 71 6.54 9.09 11.89
CA ILE A 71 7.46 9.61 10.89
C ILE A 71 6.75 10.78 10.23
N ARG A 72 7.06 11.99 10.70
CA ARG A 72 6.56 13.22 10.09
C ARG A 72 7.20 13.37 8.72
N SER A 73 6.49 12.86 7.72
CA SER A 73 6.87 13.04 6.32
C SER A 73 6.86 14.52 5.94
N ILE A 74 7.52 14.83 4.83
CA ILE A 74 7.26 16.03 4.03
C ILE A 74 5.74 16.23 3.92
N SER A 75 5.29 17.47 4.13
CA SER A 75 3.88 17.88 4.01
C SER A 75 3.25 17.33 2.73
N GLY A 76 2.09 16.67 2.88
CA GLY A 76 1.32 16.12 1.75
C GLY A 76 1.69 14.69 1.32
N PHE A 77 2.45 13.92 2.11
CA PHE A 77 2.59 12.47 1.89
C PHE A 77 1.53 11.71 2.68
N HIS A 78 0.57 11.12 1.97
CA HIS A 78 -0.48 10.30 2.56
C HIS A 78 -0.29 8.85 2.09
N CYS A 79 0.26 8.02 2.97
CA CYS A 79 0.56 6.64 2.70
C CYS A 79 -0.72 5.82 2.51
N THR A 80 -0.69 4.92 1.52
CA THR A 80 -1.79 4.02 1.17
C THR A 80 -1.42 2.56 1.29
N ASP A 81 -0.12 2.24 1.18
CA ASP A 81 0.38 0.87 1.38
C ASP A 81 1.84 0.85 1.83
N VAL A 82 2.24 -0.21 2.53
CA VAL A 82 3.61 -0.46 3.00
C VAL A 82 4.05 -1.89 2.71
N CYS A 83 5.33 -2.13 2.46
CA CYS A 83 5.90 -3.48 2.36
C CYS A 83 7.32 -3.51 2.92
N VAL A 84 7.94 -4.68 2.93
CA VAL A 84 9.38 -4.82 3.16
C VAL A 84 9.99 -5.34 1.88
N PHE A 85 11.06 -4.69 1.41
CA PHE A 85 11.80 -5.07 0.22
C PHE A 85 13.29 -5.03 0.50
N ASN A 86 14.00 -6.15 0.28
CA ASN A 86 15.42 -6.30 0.59
C ASN A 86 15.78 -5.81 2.01
N GLY A 87 14.93 -6.16 2.98
CA GLY A 87 15.13 -5.78 4.38
C GLY A 87 14.88 -4.30 4.70
N ARG A 88 14.30 -3.54 3.76
CA ARG A 88 13.94 -2.12 3.93
C ARG A 88 12.43 -1.93 3.87
N PRO A 89 11.83 -1.30 4.88
CA PRO A 89 10.48 -0.79 4.78
C PRO A 89 10.30 0.20 3.64
N ILE A 90 9.34 -0.10 2.78
CA ILE A 90 8.93 0.71 1.64
C ILE A 90 7.49 1.18 1.89
N ALA A 91 7.19 2.42 1.50
CA ALA A 91 5.87 3.01 1.58
C ALA A 91 5.45 3.60 0.23
N LEU A 92 4.17 3.48 -0.09
CA LEU A 92 3.51 4.07 -1.25
C LEU A 92 2.52 5.13 -0.78
N ASP A 93 2.47 6.28 -1.45
CA ASP A 93 1.46 7.30 -1.18
C ASP A 93 0.35 7.40 -2.23
N ILE A 94 -0.66 8.23 -1.94
CA ILE A 94 -1.80 8.49 -2.84
C ILE A 94 -1.40 9.04 -4.21
N PHE A 95 -0.21 9.65 -4.34
CA PHE A 95 0.29 10.25 -5.57
C PHE A 95 1.14 9.28 -6.39
N GLY A 96 1.36 8.06 -5.90
CA GLY A 96 2.19 7.07 -6.59
C GLY A 96 3.68 7.22 -6.30
N ARG A 97 4.07 8.02 -5.30
CA ARG A 97 5.45 8.10 -4.82
C ARG A 97 5.74 6.91 -3.93
N ILE A 98 6.84 6.23 -4.23
CA ILE A 98 7.32 5.07 -3.51
C ILE A 98 8.62 5.45 -2.84
N VAL A 99 8.66 5.34 -1.52
CA VAL A 99 9.80 5.77 -0.70
C VAL A 99 10.30 4.62 0.15
N ALA A 100 11.62 4.54 0.31
CA ALA A 100 12.24 3.72 1.32
C ALA A 100 12.35 4.54 2.59
N VAL A 101 11.90 3.98 3.70
CA VAL A 101 12.15 4.57 5.01
C VAL A 101 13.62 4.23 5.35
N ARG A 102 14.37 5.20 5.86
CA ARG A 102 15.76 5.02 6.29
C ARG A 102 15.86 4.83 7.80
N PRO A 103 16.99 4.32 8.33
CA PRO A 103 17.15 4.13 9.76
C PRO A 103 17.02 5.39 10.62
N ASP A 104 17.44 6.54 10.07
CA ASP A 104 17.27 7.87 10.64
C ASP A 104 15.85 8.45 10.45
N LEU A 105 14.90 7.64 9.97
CA LEU A 105 13.50 7.98 9.69
C LEU A 105 13.29 8.97 8.54
N SER A 106 14.34 9.32 7.81
CA SER A 106 14.20 10.05 6.55
C SER A 106 13.63 9.16 5.45
N LEU A 107 13.01 9.78 4.46
CA LEU A 107 12.36 9.09 3.33
C LEU A 107 13.18 9.31 2.06
N ASP A 108 13.69 8.22 1.47
CA ASP A 108 14.36 8.25 0.17
C ASP A 108 13.36 7.88 -0.93
N LEU A 109 13.14 8.76 -1.91
CA LEU A 109 12.33 8.44 -3.09
C LEU A 109 13.00 7.32 -3.90
N VAL A 110 12.29 6.21 -4.07
CA VAL A 110 12.75 5.04 -4.82
C VAL A 110 12.28 5.16 -6.27
N VAL A 111 10.97 5.29 -6.45
CA VAL A 111 10.29 5.35 -7.76
C VAL A 111 9.04 6.22 -7.64
N GLU A 112 8.62 6.81 -8.75
CA GLU A 112 7.31 7.44 -8.88
C GLU A 112 6.57 6.81 -10.05
N HIS A 113 5.43 6.17 -9.76
CA HIS A 113 4.59 5.51 -10.77
C HIS A 113 3.41 6.40 -11.22
N GLY A 114 3.25 7.57 -10.59
CA GLY A 114 2.22 8.56 -10.93
C GLY A 114 0.87 8.32 -10.28
N TYR A 115 0.06 9.38 -10.28
CA TYR A 115 -1.26 9.41 -9.67
C TYR A 115 -2.28 8.56 -10.45
N GLY A 116 -3.33 8.10 -9.76
CA GLY A 116 -4.46 7.44 -10.42
C GLY A 116 -5.44 6.83 -9.43
N VAL A 117 -6.61 6.52 -9.95
CA VAL A 117 -7.86 6.31 -9.20
C VAL A 117 -8.03 4.93 -8.58
N TYR A 118 -7.23 3.97 -9.01
CA TYR A 118 -7.32 2.59 -8.55
C TYR A 118 -6.45 2.32 -7.33
N LYS A 119 -6.90 1.40 -6.48
CA LYS A 119 -6.10 0.94 -5.34
C LYS A 119 -4.84 0.24 -5.84
N ARG A 120 -3.73 0.52 -5.17
CA ARG A 120 -2.40 0.02 -5.50
C ARG A 120 -1.80 -0.68 -4.30
N PHE A 121 -1.02 -1.72 -4.55
CA PHE A 121 -0.38 -2.51 -3.52
C PHE A 121 1.08 -2.73 -3.84
N LEU A 122 1.93 -2.58 -2.84
CA LEU A 122 3.32 -2.97 -2.86
C LEU A 122 3.44 -4.42 -2.41
N VAL A 123 4.11 -5.22 -3.23
CA VAL A 123 4.38 -6.63 -2.97
C VAL A 123 5.85 -6.88 -3.29
N GLU A 124 6.52 -7.60 -2.39
CA GLU A 124 7.81 -8.22 -2.70
C GLU A 124 7.54 -9.67 -3.12
N SER A 125 8.16 -10.11 -4.21
CA SER A 125 8.06 -11.47 -4.71
C SER A 125 9.37 -11.86 -5.39
N ASP A 126 9.98 -12.96 -4.96
CA ASP A 126 11.22 -13.52 -5.53
C ASP A 126 12.37 -12.48 -5.66
N GLY A 127 12.50 -11.59 -4.69
CA GLY A 127 13.53 -10.55 -4.68
C GLY A 127 13.23 -9.34 -5.56
N GLU A 128 12.02 -9.25 -6.11
CA GLU A 128 11.56 -8.16 -6.96
C GLU A 128 10.49 -7.32 -6.25
N LEU A 129 10.58 -5.99 -6.41
CA LEU A 129 9.56 -5.08 -5.91
C LEU A 129 8.49 -4.86 -6.99
N LEU A 130 7.26 -5.24 -6.67
CA LEU A 130 6.13 -5.21 -7.57
C LEU A 130 5.07 -4.21 -7.10
N LEU A 131 4.47 -3.53 -8.06
CA LEU A 131 3.27 -2.72 -7.87
C LEU A 131 2.08 -3.42 -8.53
N LEU A 132 1.09 -3.78 -7.73
CA LEU A 132 -0.18 -4.31 -8.21
C LEU A 132 -1.18 -3.16 -8.27
N VAL A 133 -1.73 -2.88 -9.44
CA VAL A 133 -2.78 -1.90 -9.64
C VAL A 133 -4.08 -2.64 -9.88
N SER A 134 -5.05 -2.47 -8.97
CA SER A 134 -6.38 -3.07 -9.14
C SER A 134 -7.15 -2.41 -10.28
N GLY A 135 -8.07 -3.14 -10.88
CA GLY A 135 -9.01 -2.68 -11.88
C GLY A 135 -10.24 -3.58 -11.88
N TYR A 136 -11.34 -3.11 -12.42
CA TYR A 136 -12.56 -3.93 -12.59
C TYR A 136 -12.82 -4.15 -14.08
N LEU A 137 -13.19 -5.37 -14.44
CA LEU A 137 -13.62 -5.70 -15.79
C LEU A 137 -15.11 -5.45 -16.04
N SER A 138 -15.94 -5.48 -15.00
CA SER A 138 -17.39 -5.27 -15.12
C SER A 138 -17.89 -4.28 -14.07
N TYR A 139 -18.19 -3.06 -14.51
CA TYR A 139 -18.94 -2.07 -13.75
C TYR A 139 -20.36 -2.02 -14.33
N ASP A 140 -21.27 -2.85 -13.83
CA ASP A 140 -22.70 -2.75 -14.18
C ASP A 140 -23.48 -2.10 -13.05
N TRP A 141 -23.39 -0.77 -12.97
CA TRP A 141 -24.15 0.04 -12.02
C TRP A 141 -25.67 -0.09 -12.18
N ARG A 142 -26.17 -0.69 -13.28
CA ARG A 142 -27.60 -0.79 -13.59
C ARG A 142 -28.28 -1.99 -12.93
N ASN A 143 -27.52 -2.91 -12.33
CA ASN A 143 -28.05 -4.11 -11.68
C ASN A 143 -27.95 -4.10 -10.15
N ASN A 144 -27.75 -2.93 -9.53
CA ASN A 144 -27.82 -2.81 -8.08
C ASN A 144 -29.28 -2.86 -7.61
N GLY A 145 -29.77 -4.08 -7.35
CA GLY A 145 -30.74 -4.30 -6.29
C GLY A 145 -30.08 -3.87 -4.98
N LEU A 146 -30.30 -2.62 -4.58
CA LEU A 146 -29.90 -2.12 -3.28
C LEU A 146 -30.68 -2.92 -2.23
N GLU A 147 -30.06 -3.93 -1.62
CA GLU A 147 -30.51 -4.44 -0.34
C GLU A 147 -30.50 -3.25 0.64
N ALA A 148 -31.61 -3.07 1.36
CA ALA A 148 -31.90 -1.88 2.16
C ALA A 148 -30.94 -1.66 3.35
N ASP A 149 -29.94 -2.52 3.52
CA ASP A 149 -28.91 -2.50 4.55
C ASP A 149 -27.54 -1.95 4.08
N GLY A 150 -27.41 -1.63 2.79
CA GLY A 150 -26.18 -1.05 2.24
C GLY A 150 -25.05 -2.06 1.99
N GLU A 151 -25.34 -3.36 2.02
CA GLU A 151 -24.39 -4.41 1.64
C GLU A 151 -24.57 -4.79 0.16
N GLY A 152 -23.96 -4.01 -0.73
CA GLY A 152 -23.84 -4.40 -2.13
C GLY A 152 -22.84 -5.55 -2.27
N ILE A 153 -23.31 -6.75 -2.65
CA ILE A 153 -22.43 -7.83 -3.11
C ILE A 153 -22.00 -7.48 -4.54
N PHE A 154 -20.74 -7.11 -4.70
CA PHE A 154 -20.15 -6.85 -6.02
C PHE A 154 -19.68 -8.17 -6.63
N GLU A 155 -20.51 -8.81 -7.48
CA GLU A 155 -20.03 -9.85 -8.39
C GLU A 155 -19.26 -9.19 -9.53
N GLY A 156 -17.93 -9.16 -9.43
CA GLY A 156 -17.08 -8.59 -10.46
C GLY A 156 -15.72 -9.26 -10.50
N ALA A 157 -15.19 -9.47 -11.71
CA ALA A 157 -13.80 -9.88 -11.88
C ALA A 157 -12.88 -8.70 -11.57
N VAL A 158 -12.02 -8.87 -10.57
CA VAL A 158 -10.94 -7.92 -10.29
C VAL A 158 -9.75 -8.29 -11.16
N LYS A 159 -9.24 -7.30 -11.88
CA LYS A 159 -8.00 -7.39 -12.64
C LYS A 159 -6.89 -6.74 -11.83
N PHE A 160 -5.71 -7.34 -11.82
CA PHE A 160 -4.50 -6.69 -11.37
C PHE A 160 -3.55 -6.51 -12.54
N ASP A 161 -3.14 -5.27 -12.80
CA ASP A 161 -1.97 -4.98 -13.62
C ASP A 161 -0.74 -5.01 -12.71
N VAL A 162 0.29 -5.76 -13.10
CA VAL A 162 1.49 -6.00 -12.30
C VAL A 162 2.68 -5.30 -12.94
N PHE A 163 3.32 -4.41 -12.20
CA PHE A 163 4.48 -3.67 -12.67
C PHE A 163 5.71 -3.99 -11.82
N ARG A 164 6.83 -4.27 -12.47
CA ARG A 164 8.14 -4.24 -11.81
C ARG A 164 8.58 -2.80 -11.58
N LEU A 165 9.04 -2.52 -10.37
CA LEU A 165 9.59 -1.23 -9.97
C LEU A 165 11.12 -1.34 -9.90
N ASP A 166 11.79 -0.75 -10.86
CA ASP A 166 13.26 -0.66 -10.87
C ASP A 166 13.66 0.59 -10.07
N GLU A 167 14.46 0.45 -9.01
CA GLU A 167 14.92 1.59 -8.21
C GLU A 167 15.70 2.58 -9.09
N LYS A 168 15.47 3.89 -8.92
CA LYS A 168 16.30 4.88 -9.63
C LYS A 168 17.76 4.73 -9.17
N GLU A 169 18.68 4.57 -10.12
CA GLU A 169 20.12 4.68 -9.82
C GLU A 169 20.40 6.07 -9.22
N LYS A 170 21.19 6.10 -8.14
CA LYS A 170 21.59 7.32 -7.42
C LYS A 170 22.68 8.08 -8.16
#